data_AF-A0AAD3H6I4-F1
#
_entry.id   AF-A0AAD3H6I4-F1
#
_cell.length_a   1.000
_cell.length_b   1.000
_cell.length_c   1.000
_cell.angle_alpha   90.00
_cell.angle_beta   90.00
_cell.angle_gamma   90.00
#
_symmetry.space_group_name_H-M   'P 1'
#
loop_
_entity.id
_entity.type
_entity.pdbx_description
1 polymer ?
#
loop_
_entity_poly.entity_id
_entity_poly.type
_entity_poly.pdbx_seq_one_letter_code
_entity_poly.pdbx_strand_id
1 'polypeptide(L)'
;MAKQKRQKKDKAEGAVSADAKKSNIEDELEKALKSAAIVKVRTEEVHRNWKDHLFRMALGTIVLSTHQYMQPVRECIMDIKNIERAIEPLTSAKLLFSNGLMELVNLIIAGFLFVFTSKKPEGDFFNKKEYIVAAALVPLCLGLYYNTEKCGCIIDSNGDIVIREETDESDVAERQFPVAVVYHLILTGCLWFMQKGMDQVTRNLEVVTTLQKQLLDKDSRKKK
;
A
#
# COMPACT_ATOMS: atom_id res chain seq x y z
N MET A 1 -77.99 -11.42 -15.75
CA MET A 1 -77.16 -11.86 -14.60
C MET A 1 -75.83 -12.55 -14.95
N ALA A 2 -75.52 -12.89 -16.22
CA ALA A 2 -74.26 -13.57 -16.57
C ALA A 2 -73.00 -12.65 -16.64
N LYS A 3 -73.16 -11.33 -16.81
CA LYS A 3 -72.04 -10.37 -16.91
C LYS A 3 -71.30 -10.12 -15.57
N GLN A 4 -71.98 -10.22 -14.43
CA GLN A 4 -71.36 -10.00 -13.11
C GLN A 4 -70.47 -11.16 -12.64
N LYS A 5 -70.71 -12.40 -13.12
CA LYS A 5 -69.87 -13.56 -12.77
C LYS A 5 -68.51 -13.59 -13.48
N ARG A 6 -68.38 -12.96 -14.66
CA ARG A 6 -67.09 -12.86 -15.38
C ARG A 6 -66.14 -11.84 -14.75
N GLN A 7 -66.62 -10.65 -14.38
CA GLN A 7 -65.78 -9.64 -13.72
C GLN A 7 -65.21 -10.07 -12.36
N LYS A 8 -65.85 -11.02 -11.65
CA LYS A 8 -65.36 -11.50 -10.36
C LYS A 8 -64.26 -12.56 -10.50
N LYS A 9 -64.14 -13.21 -11.66
CA LYS A 9 -63.13 -14.24 -11.95
C LYS A 9 -61.81 -13.60 -12.41
N ASP A 10 -61.89 -12.59 -13.28
CA ASP A 10 -60.71 -11.87 -13.78
C ASP A 10 -60.00 -11.05 -12.66
N LYS A 11 -60.75 -10.60 -11.65
CA LYS A 11 -60.21 -9.88 -10.50
C LYS A 11 -59.47 -10.79 -9.49
N ALA A 12 -59.79 -12.09 -9.48
CA ALA A 12 -59.16 -13.07 -8.59
C ALA A 12 -57.85 -13.62 -9.17
N GLU A 13 -57.79 -13.85 -10.50
CA GLU A 13 -56.56 -14.30 -11.18
C GLU A 13 -55.46 -13.22 -11.19
N GLY A 14 -55.82 -11.93 -11.26
CA GLY A 14 -54.86 -10.83 -11.17
C GLY A 14 -54.23 -10.61 -9.78
N ALA A 15 -54.95 -10.95 -8.70
CA ALA A 15 -54.44 -10.79 -7.33
C ALA A 15 -53.41 -11.88 -6.96
N VAL A 16 -53.66 -13.13 -7.36
CA VAL A 16 -52.75 -14.26 -7.09
C VAL A 16 -51.41 -14.12 -7.83
N SER A 17 -51.43 -13.56 -9.06
CA SER A 17 -50.20 -13.30 -9.83
C SER A 17 -49.34 -12.17 -9.26
N ALA A 18 -49.93 -11.18 -8.57
CA ALA A 18 -49.20 -10.05 -8.01
C ALA A 18 -48.51 -10.41 -6.68
N ASP A 19 -49.15 -11.21 -5.83
CA ASP A 19 -48.59 -11.66 -4.56
C ASP A 19 -47.44 -12.67 -4.76
N ALA A 20 -47.56 -13.61 -5.71
CA ALA A 20 -46.48 -14.55 -6.05
C ALA A 20 -45.25 -13.86 -6.67
N LYS A 21 -45.45 -12.76 -7.42
CA LYS A 21 -44.36 -11.97 -7.99
C LYS A 21 -43.65 -11.12 -6.92
N LYS A 22 -44.39 -10.71 -5.89
CA LYS A 22 -43.85 -9.92 -4.78
C LYS A 22 -43.00 -10.76 -3.83
N SER A 23 -43.45 -11.98 -3.47
CA SER A 23 -42.64 -12.90 -2.67
C SER A 23 -41.32 -13.24 -3.35
N ASN A 24 -41.32 -13.40 -4.68
CA ASN A 24 -40.11 -13.69 -5.45
C ASN A 24 -39.08 -12.52 -5.40
N ILE A 25 -39.54 -11.27 -5.43
CA ILE A 25 -38.64 -10.09 -5.36
C ILE A 25 -38.03 -9.93 -3.97
N GLU A 26 -38.80 -10.21 -2.90
CA GLU A 26 -38.30 -10.17 -1.53
C GLU A 26 -37.23 -11.25 -1.30
N ASP A 27 -37.46 -12.47 -1.78
CA ASP A 27 -36.50 -13.58 -1.71
C ASP A 27 -35.21 -13.28 -2.50
N GLU A 28 -35.34 -12.72 -3.71
CA GLU A 28 -34.19 -12.30 -4.53
C GLU A 28 -33.38 -11.20 -3.84
N LEU A 29 -34.04 -10.26 -3.17
CA LEU A 29 -33.37 -9.18 -2.44
C LEU A 29 -32.66 -9.69 -1.19
N GLU A 30 -33.29 -10.57 -0.41
CA GLU A 30 -32.65 -11.20 0.74
C GLU A 30 -31.41 -11.99 0.30
N LYS A 31 -31.52 -12.73 -0.82
CA LYS A 31 -30.39 -13.42 -1.42
C LYS A 31 -29.29 -12.46 -1.86
N ALA A 32 -29.64 -11.32 -2.45
CA ALA A 32 -28.69 -10.28 -2.84
C ALA A 32 -27.96 -9.67 -1.63
N LEU A 33 -28.66 -9.41 -0.52
CA LEU A 33 -28.08 -8.93 0.73
C LEU A 33 -27.10 -9.95 1.33
N LYS A 34 -27.52 -11.22 1.43
CA LYS A 34 -26.66 -12.30 1.92
C LYS A 34 -25.42 -12.44 1.04
N SER A 35 -25.60 -12.40 -0.27
CA SER A 35 -24.48 -12.45 -1.22
C SER A 35 -23.53 -11.26 -1.05
N ALA A 36 -24.04 -10.04 -0.94
CA ALA A 36 -23.23 -8.84 -0.74
C ALA A 36 -22.46 -8.88 0.59
N ALA A 37 -23.10 -9.35 1.67
CA ALA A 37 -22.46 -9.54 2.97
C ALA A 37 -21.33 -10.59 2.91
N ILE A 38 -21.56 -11.73 2.25
CA ILE A 38 -20.53 -12.76 2.04
C ILE A 38 -19.36 -12.21 1.23
N VAL A 39 -19.62 -11.46 0.16
CA VAL A 39 -18.56 -10.83 -0.65
C VAL A 39 -17.74 -9.86 0.19
N LYS A 40 -18.38 -9.08 1.07
CA LYS A 40 -17.68 -8.19 1.99
C LYS A 40 -16.72 -8.92 2.92
N VAL A 41 -17.20 -9.96 3.61
CA VAL A 41 -16.36 -10.76 4.52
C VAL A 41 -15.18 -11.38 3.78
N ARG A 42 -15.42 -11.95 2.59
CA ARG A 42 -14.35 -12.51 1.76
C ARG A 42 -13.33 -11.46 1.30
N THR A 43 -13.80 -10.26 0.96
CA THR A 43 -12.93 -9.15 0.56
C THR A 43 -12.05 -8.70 1.72
N GLU A 44 -12.62 -8.57 2.93
CA GLU A 44 -11.87 -8.25 4.15
C GLU A 44 -10.82 -9.32 4.49
N GLU A 45 -11.15 -10.60 4.30
CA GLU A 45 -10.23 -11.72 4.50
C GLU A 45 -9.07 -11.68 3.48
N VAL A 46 -9.38 -11.48 2.20
CA VAL A 46 -8.37 -11.31 1.15
C VAL A 46 -7.46 -10.13 1.46
N HIS A 47 -8.00 -8.99 1.88
CA HIS A 47 -7.19 -7.81 2.25
C HIS A 47 -6.30 -8.08 3.47
N ARG A 48 -6.79 -8.82 4.46
CA ARG A 48 -5.98 -9.25 5.61
C ARG A 48 -4.79 -10.09 5.15
N ASN A 49 -5.04 -11.09 4.30
CA ASN A 49 -4.00 -11.94 3.74
C ASN A 49 -2.98 -11.10 2.94
N TRP A 50 -3.42 -10.17 2.10
CA TRP A 50 -2.53 -9.26 1.38
C TRP A 50 -1.65 -8.44 2.31
N LYS A 51 -2.21 -7.89 3.40
CA LYS A 51 -1.41 -7.15 4.39
C LYS A 51 -0.35 -8.01 5.06
N ASP A 52 -0.66 -9.25 5.40
CA ASP A 52 0.31 -10.17 6.00
C ASP A 52 1.49 -10.44 5.04
N HIS A 53 1.21 -10.57 3.73
CA HIS A 53 2.26 -10.70 2.72
C HIS A 53 3.09 -9.43 2.59
N LEU A 54 2.45 -8.25 2.55
CA LEU A 54 3.15 -6.96 2.52
C LEU A 54 4.05 -6.79 3.76
N PHE A 55 3.57 -7.14 4.95
CA PHE A 55 4.39 -7.11 6.17
C PHE A 55 5.64 -8.01 6.06
N ARG A 56 5.51 -9.23 5.53
CA ARG A 56 6.66 -10.12 5.28
C ARG A 56 7.63 -9.53 4.25
N MET A 57 7.11 -8.90 3.20
CA MET A 57 7.94 -8.19 2.22
C MET A 57 8.66 -6.98 2.83
N ALA A 58 8.04 -6.28 3.78
CA ALA A 58 8.68 -5.17 4.51
C ALA A 58 9.90 -5.65 5.31
N LEU A 59 9.82 -6.81 5.96
CA LEU A 59 10.98 -7.42 6.64
C LEU A 59 12.13 -7.70 5.66
N GLY A 60 11.81 -8.32 4.51
CA GLY A 60 12.81 -8.53 3.45
C GLY A 60 13.42 -7.22 2.96
N THR A 61 12.60 -6.18 2.80
CA THR A 61 13.04 -4.84 2.37
C THR A 61 13.98 -4.20 3.38
N ILE A 62 13.74 -4.35 4.69
CA ILE A 62 14.68 -3.88 5.74
C ILE A 62 16.02 -4.60 5.62
N VAL A 63 16.02 -5.93 5.47
CA VAL A 63 17.25 -6.72 5.36
C VAL A 63 18.05 -6.28 4.13
N LEU A 64 17.39 -6.14 2.98
CA LEU A 64 18.03 -5.69 1.74
C LEU A 64 18.53 -4.24 1.86
N SER A 65 17.76 -3.33 2.45
CA SER A 65 18.18 -1.93 2.66
C SER A 65 19.37 -1.84 3.62
N THR A 66 19.38 -2.67 4.66
CA THR A 66 20.50 -2.75 5.61
C THR A 66 21.75 -3.29 4.89
N HIS A 67 21.60 -4.32 4.06
CA HIS A 67 22.70 -4.85 3.26
C HIS A 67 23.26 -3.77 2.31
N GLN A 68 22.38 -3.05 1.60
CA GLN A 68 22.77 -1.93 0.73
C GLN A 68 23.49 -0.83 1.50
N TYR A 69 23.07 -0.52 2.73
CA TYR A 69 23.73 0.48 3.58
C TYR A 69 25.10 0.01 4.11
N MET A 70 25.27 -1.29 4.39
CA MET A 70 26.53 -1.82 4.90
C MET A 70 27.66 -1.82 3.86
N GLN A 71 27.35 -1.90 2.56
CA GLN A 71 28.36 -1.91 1.49
C GLN A 71 29.23 -0.65 1.45
N PRO A 72 28.68 0.57 1.25
CA PRO A 72 29.49 1.79 1.17
C PRO A 72 30.18 2.11 2.49
N VAL A 73 29.56 1.79 3.63
CA VAL A 73 30.17 1.94 4.95
C VAL A 73 31.40 1.04 5.08
N ARG A 74 31.30 -0.22 4.65
CA ARG A 74 32.43 -1.17 4.71
C ARG A 74 33.57 -0.74 3.80
N GLU A 75 33.28 -0.33 2.57
CA GLU A 75 34.26 0.19 1.61
C GLU A 75 34.99 1.40 2.20
N CYS A 76 34.24 2.39 2.71
CA CYS A 76 34.82 3.58 3.33
C CYS A 76 35.69 3.25 4.56
N ILE A 77 35.29 2.28 5.38
CA ILE A 77 36.11 1.82 6.52
C ILE A 77 37.41 1.17 6.05
N MET A 78 37.38 0.41 4.95
CA MET A 78 38.60 -0.19 4.39
C MET A 78 39.53 0.90 3.83
N ASP A 79 38.99 1.89 3.13
CA ASP A 79 39.76 3.01 2.60
C ASP A 79 40.43 3.82 3.72
N ILE A 80 39.68 4.15 4.78
CA ILE A 80 40.22 4.85 5.96
C ILE A 80 41.34 4.03 6.63
N LYS A 81 41.20 2.71 6.72
CA LYS A 81 42.21 1.84 7.33
C LYS A 81 43.49 1.73 6.50
N ASN A 82 43.40 1.93 5.20
CA ASN A 82 44.55 1.87 4.30
C ASN A 82 45.40 3.15 4.33
N ILE A 83 44.92 4.21 4.96
CA ILE A 83 45.65 5.48 5.12
C ILE A 83 46.50 5.41 6.38
N GLU A 84 47.83 5.49 6.23
CA GLU A 84 48.79 5.42 7.35
C GLU A 84 48.71 6.62 8.31
N ARG A 85 48.00 7.70 7.95
CA ARG A 85 47.87 8.92 8.77
C ARG A 85 46.65 8.87 9.68
N ALA A 86 46.80 9.41 10.89
CA ALA A 86 45.70 9.58 11.82
C ALA A 86 44.73 10.65 11.31
N ILE A 87 43.55 10.22 10.85
CA ILE A 87 42.45 11.12 10.46
C ILE A 87 41.65 11.50 11.72
N GLU A 88 41.23 12.75 11.80
CA GLU A 88 40.37 13.22 12.89
C GLU A 88 39.02 12.46 12.89
N PRO A 89 38.55 11.92 14.03
CA PRO A 89 37.33 11.10 14.09
C PRO A 89 36.09 11.79 13.55
N LEU A 90 35.99 13.11 13.71
CA LEU A 90 34.85 13.91 13.25
C LEU A 90 34.79 13.97 11.72
N THR A 91 35.94 14.09 11.06
CA THR A 91 36.04 14.12 9.60
C THR A 91 35.68 12.77 9.01
N SER A 92 36.17 11.67 9.60
CA SER A 92 35.80 10.31 9.21
C SER A 92 34.29 10.05 9.35
N ALA A 93 33.68 10.51 10.43
CA ALA A 93 32.23 10.39 10.62
C ALA A 93 31.45 11.18 9.57
N LYS A 94 31.83 12.44 9.31
CA LYS A 94 31.19 13.28 8.28
C LYS A 94 31.26 12.63 6.90
N LEU A 95 32.42 12.06 6.57
CA LEU A 95 32.63 11.37 5.28
C LEU A 95 31.69 10.17 5.14
N LEU A 96 31.66 9.30 6.14
CA LEU A 96 30.80 8.11 6.20
C LEU A 96 29.33 8.47 6.01
N PHE A 97 28.86 9.53 6.67
CA PHE A 97 27.47 9.97 6.55
C PHE A 97 27.17 10.64 5.22
N SER A 98 28.09 11.42 4.64
CA SER A 98 27.84 12.08 3.35
C SER A 98 27.71 11.08 2.21
N ASN A 99 28.55 10.05 2.18
CA ASN A 99 28.52 9.01 1.15
C ASN A 99 27.36 8.03 1.34
N GLY A 100 27.03 7.70 2.59
CA GLY A 100 25.93 6.78 2.92
C GLY A 100 24.57 7.45 3.11
N LEU A 101 24.42 8.75 2.82
CA LEU A 101 23.17 9.48 3.11
C LEU A 101 21.97 8.90 2.34
N MET A 102 22.16 8.55 1.07
CA MET A 102 21.10 7.98 0.25
C MET A 102 20.63 6.64 0.81
N GLU A 103 21.57 5.75 1.12
CA GLU A 103 21.33 4.42 1.68
C GLU A 103 20.72 4.50 3.08
N LEU A 104 21.12 5.50 3.88
CA LEU A 104 20.51 5.80 5.17
C LEU A 104 19.05 6.24 5.02
N VAL A 105 18.76 7.14 4.07
CA VAL A 105 17.38 7.56 3.76
C VAL A 105 16.55 6.36 3.28
N ASN A 106 17.10 5.51 2.42
CA ASN A 106 16.46 4.27 1.96
C ASN A 106 16.11 3.34 3.14
N LEU A 107 17.04 3.17 4.10
CA LEU A 107 16.80 2.40 5.32
C LEU A 107 15.71 3.03 6.22
N ILE A 108 15.71 4.36 6.36
CA ILE A 108 14.67 5.09 7.11
C ILE A 108 13.29 4.89 6.47
N ILE A 109 13.19 4.98 5.14
CA ILE A 109 11.95 4.69 4.39
C ILE A 109 11.50 3.25 4.69
N ALA A 110 12.40 2.27 4.57
CA ALA A 110 12.08 0.87 4.87
C ALA A 110 11.53 0.69 6.30
N GLY A 111 12.15 1.36 7.28
CA GLY A 111 11.70 1.37 8.67
C GLY A 111 10.29 1.93 8.84
N PHE A 112 9.99 3.09 8.24
CA PHE A 112 8.64 3.65 8.29
C PHE A 112 7.58 2.76 7.62
N LEU A 113 7.91 2.16 6.48
CA LEU A 113 7.01 1.24 5.78
C LEU A 113 6.77 -0.05 6.57
N PHE A 114 7.78 -0.54 7.30
CA PHE A 114 7.62 -1.65 8.23
C PHE A 114 6.72 -1.30 9.41
N VAL A 115 6.92 -0.15 10.04
CA VAL A 115 6.05 0.31 11.13
C VAL A 115 4.62 0.53 10.63
N PHE A 116 4.45 1.04 9.41
CA PHE A 116 3.14 1.20 8.79
C PHE A 116 2.44 -0.15 8.59
N THR A 117 3.15 -1.14 8.05
CA THR A 117 2.56 -2.46 7.74
C THR A 117 2.31 -3.31 8.99
N SER A 118 3.06 -3.11 10.08
CA SER A 118 2.85 -3.82 11.35
C SER A 118 1.61 -3.35 12.12
N LYS A 119 1.09 -2.15 11.82
CA LYS A 119 -0.10 -1.60 12.46
C LYS A 119 -1.39 -2.22 11.91
N LYS A 120 -2.36 -2.40 12.80
CA LYS A 120 -3.69 -2.91 12.46
C LYS A 120 -4.36 -2.02 11.38
N PRO A 121 -5.08 -2.62 10.42
CA PRO A 121 -5.85 -1.87 9.44
C PRO A 121 -7.04 -1.19 10.11
N GLU A 122 -6.87 0.09 10.42
CA GLU A 122 -7.98 0.91 10.92
C GLU A 122 -8.09 2.17 10.07
N GLY A 123 -9.21 2.29 9.35
CA GLY A 123 -9.57 3.47 8.56
C GLY A 123 -8.76 3.65 7.28
N ASP A 124 -8.57 4.90 6.89
CA ASP A 124 -7.88 5.30 5.66
C ASP A 124 -6.38 4.99 5.74
N PHE A 125 -5.90 4.19 4.78
CA PHE A 125 -4.51 3.75 4.69
C PHE A 125 -3.55 4.92 4.41
N PHE A 126 -3.96 5.87 3.58
CA PHE A 126 -3.07 6.94 3.09
C PHE A 126 -2.87 8.06 4.11
N ASN A 127 -3.74 8.17 5.10
CA ASN A 127 -3.68 9.19 6.15
C ASN A 127 -2.82 8.80 7.36
N LYS A 128 -2.09 7.68 7.30
CA LYS A 128 -1.18 7.27 8.38
C LYS A 128 0.12 8.05 8.30
N LYS A 129 0.57 8.60 9.44
CA LYS A 129 1.77 9.46 9.53
C LYS A 129 3.01 8.77 8.99
N GLU A 130 3.17 7.48 9.28
CA GLU A 130 4.33 6.69 8.85
C GLU A 130 4.40 6.57 7.33
N TYR A 131 3.25 6.35 6.68
CA TYR A 131 3.17 6.29 5.23
C TYR A 131 3.43 7.66 4.60
N ILE A 132 2.86 8.73 5.16
CA ILE A 132 3.07 10.10 4.67
C ILE A 132 4.54 10.48 4.74
N VAL A 133 5.21 10.20 5.86
CA VAL A 133 6.65 10.49 6.02
C VAL A 133 7.47 9.67 5.03
N ALA A 134 7.19 8.36 4.89
CA ALA A 134 7.87 7.52 3.91
C ALA A 134 7.68 8.06 2.48
N ALA A 135 6.45 8.43 2.10
CA ALA A 135 6.13 8.99 0.80
C ALA A 135 6.84 10.33 0.54
N ALA A 136 6.96 11.18 1.56
CA ALA A 136 7.68 12.45 1.46
C ALA A 136 9.20 12.26 1.30
N LEU A 137 9.76 11.19 1.88
CA LEU A 137 11.18 10.84 1.77
C LEU A 137 11.54 10.18 0.42
N VAL A 138 10.58 9.60 -0.30
CA VAL A 138 10.84 8.94 -1.60
C VAL A 138 11.41 9.91 -2.64
N PRO A 139 10.82 11.10 -2.91
CA PRO A 139 11.42 12.08 -3.82
C PRO A 139 12.81 12.55 -3.39
N LEU A 140 13.04 12.69 -2.08
CA LEU A 140 14.35 13.03 -1.53
C LEU A 140 15.37 11.92 -1.82
N CYS A 141 15.01 10.67 -1.56
CA CYS A 141 15.86 9.50 -1.83
C CYS A 141 16.21 9.38 -3.32
N LEU A 142 15.22 9.55 -4.20
CA LEU A 142 15.44 9.58 -5.65
C LEU A 142 16.31 10.76 -6.07
N GLY A 143 16.10 11.94 -5.49
CA GLY A 143 16.93 13.12 -5.73
C GLY A 143 18.39 12.86 -5.35
N LEU A 144 18.64 12.27 -4.18
CA LEU A 144 19.99 11.87 -3.78
C LEU A 144 20.56 10.79 -4.70
N TYR A 145 19.76 9.79 -5.10
CA TYR A 145 20.20 8.74 -6.01
C TYR A 145 20.71 9.28 -7.35
N TYR A 146 20.01 10.25 -7.95
CA TYR A 146 20.39 10.81 -9.25
C TYR A 146 21.44 11.94 -9.17
N ASN A 147 21.56 12.64 -8.03
CA ASN A 147 22.51 13.76 -7.89
C ASN A 147 23.84 13.38 -7.22
N THR A 148 23.92 12.22 -6.55
CA THR A 148 25.16 11.77 -5.94
C THR A 148 25.96 10.94 -6.95
N GLU A 149 27.23 11.33 -7.16
CA GLU A 149 28.17 10.59 -8.00
C GLU A 149 28.48 9.19 -7.41
N LYS A 150 29.07 8.31 -8.24
CA LYS A 150 29.32 6.90 -7.89
C LYS A 150 30.14 6.79 -6.59
N CYS A 151 29.77 5.83 -5.74
CA CYS A 151 30.33 5.65 -4.39
C CYS A 151 31.85 5.42 -4.39
N GLY A 152 32.56 6.15 -3.53
CA GLY A 152 33.94 5.90 -3.11
C GLY A 152 34.37 6.92 -2.05
N CYS A 153 35.06 6.49 -0.99
CA CYS A 153 35.69 7.39 -0.02
C CYS A 153 37.17 7.56 -0.39
N ILE A 154 37.47 8.33 -1.45
CA ILE A 154 38.87 8.58 -1.80
C ILE A 154 39.34 9.81 -1.03
N ILE A 155 40.24 9.54 -0.09
CA ILE A 155 40.94 10.54 0.70
C ILE A 155 42.36 10.59 0.15
N ASP A 156 42.85 11.77 -0.20
CA ASP A 156 44.21 11.93 -0.67
C ASP A 156 45.26 11.74 0.44
N SER A 157 46.52 11.73 0.04
CA SER A 157 47.67 11.65 0.95
C SER A 157 47.71 12.76 2.01
N ASN A 158 47.02 13.88 1.77
CA ASN A 158 46.92 15.03 2.68
C ASN A 158 45.71 14.95 3.61
N GLY A 159 44.82 13.97 3.44
CA GLY A 159 43.57 13.85 4.21
C GLY A 159 42.39 14.60 3.59
N ASP A 160 42.55 15.15 2.40
CA ASP A 160 41.51 15.87 1.68
C ASP A 160 40.65 14.90 0.85
N ILE A 161 39.36 15.21 0.75
CA ILE A 161 38.41 14.42 -0.04
C ILE A 161 38.68 14.72 -1.51
N VAL A 162 39.29 13.78 -2.24
CA VAL A 162 39.51 13.93 -3.67
C VAL A 162 38.47 13.10 -4.41
N ILE A 163 37.63 13.79 -5.18
CA ILE A 163 36.73 13.18 -6.14
C ILE A 163 37.62 12.49 -7.18
N ARG A 164 37.42 11.18 -7.38
CA ARG A 164 38.21 10.38 -8.31
C ARG A 164 37.99 10.90 -9.74
N GLU A 165 38.88 11.74 -10.22
CA GLU A 165 38.99 12.02 -11.65
C GLU A 165 39.54 10.76 -12.33
N GLU A 166 38.63 9.99 -12.96
CA GLU A 166 38.91 9.12 -14.11
C GLU A 166 40.06 8.09 -14.00
N THR A 167 40.11 7.29 -12.93
CA THR A 167 41.02 6.13 -12.89
C THR A 167 40.28 4.81 -13.04
N ASP A 168 40.47 4.19 -14.21
CA ASP A 168 40.06 2.86 -14.67
C ASP A 168 38.61 2.45 -14.33
N GLU A 169 37.75 2.53 -15.35
CA GLU A 169 36.31 2.21 -15.32
C GLU A 169 35.95 0.78 -14.89
N SER A 170 36.93 -0.11 -14.65
CA SER A 170 36.68 -1.54 -14.49
C SER A 170 36.27 -2.00 -13.09
N ASP A 171 36.49 -1.21 -12.03
CA ASP A 171 36.30 -1.68 -10.63
C ASP A 171 35.34 -0.84 -9.77
N VAL A 172 34.71 0.22 -10.29
CA VAL A 172 33.76 1.02 -9.50
C VAL A 172 32.41 0.32 -9.46
N ALA A 173 32.09 -0.30 -8.31
CA ALA A 173 30.80 -0.95 -8.09
C ALA A 173 29.64 0.02 -8.37
N GLU A 174 28.73 -0.37 -9.26
CA GLU A 174 27.56 0.43 -9.57
C GLU A 174 26.63 0.54 -8.35
N ARG A 175 26.19 1.77 -8.06
CA ARG A 175 25.26 2.04 -6.97
C ARG A 175 23.91 1.35 -7.24
N GLN A 176 23.51 0.48 -6.33
CA GLN A 176 22.24 -0.23 -6.44
C GLN A 176 21.05 0.70 -6.26
N PHE A 177 19.97 0.44 -6.99
CA PHE A 177 18.73 1.20 -6.85
C PHE A 177 18.11 0.99 -5.45
N PRO A 178 17.56 2.05 -4.81
CA PRO A 178 17.00 1.96 -3.46
C PRO A 178 15.79 1.04 -3.41
N VAL A 179 15.95 -0.11 -2.75
CA VAL A 179 14.91 -1.16 -2.67
C VAL A 179 13.65 -0.70 -1.94
N ALA A 180 13.77 0.20 -0.96
CA ALA A 180 12.62 0.70 -0.21
C ALA A 180 11.69 1.56 -1.08
N VAL A 181 12.23 2.23 -2.11
CA VAL A 181 11.43 2.99 -3.09
C VAL A 181 10.60 2.03 -3.94
N VAL A 182 11.20 0.94 -4.43
CA VAL A 182 10.47 -0.10 -5.19
C VAL A 182 9.36 -0.69 -4.33
N TYR A 183 9.68 -1.04 -3.09
CA TYR A 183 8.69 -1.57 -2.16
C TYR A 183 7.58 -0.57 -1.83
N HIS A 184 7.89 0.73 -1.70
CA HIS A 184 6.89 1.78 -1.54
C HIS A 184 5.88 1.76 -2.69
N LEU A 185 6.32 1.71 -3.93
CA LEU A 185 5.44 1.68 -5.11
C LEU A 185 4.53 0.44 -5.12
N ILE A 186 5.08 -0.73 -4.82
CA ILE A 186 4.30 -1.98 -4.71
C ILE A 186 3.23 -1.83 -3.62
N LEU A 187 3.65 -1.37 -2.43
CA LEU A 187 2.75 -1.16 -1.30
C LEU A 187 1.62 -0.19 -1.66
N THR A 188 1.94 0.97 -2.24
CA THR A 188 0.97 1.99 -2.67
C THR A 188 -0.06 1.40 -3.65
N GLY A 189 0.41 0.64 -4.65
CA GLY A 189 -0.46 -0.03 -5.61
C GLY A 189 -1.42 -1.02 -4.96
N CYS A 190 -0.91 -1.86 -4.04
CA CYS A 190 -1.73 -2.81 -3.30
C CYS A 190 -2.76 -2.10 -2.39
N LEU A 191 -2.37 -1.06 -1.67
CA LEU A 191 -3.26 -0.28 -0.80
C LEU A 191 -4.38 0.38 -1.60
N TRP A 192 -4.03 0.99 -2.74
CA TRP A 192 -5.01 1.60 -3.64
C TRP A 192 -6.03 0.58 -4.15
N PHE A 193 -5.55 -0.60 -4.57
CA PHE A 193 -6.43 -1.69 -5.01
C PHE A 193 -7.37 -2.15 -3.89
N MET A 194 -6.86 -2.37 -2.67
CA MET A 194 -7.66 -2.79 -1.52
C MET A 194 -8.72 -1.74 -1.14
N GLN A 195 -8.36 -0.46 -1.14
CA GLN A 195 -9.31 0.61 -0.86
C GLN A 195 -10.42 0.67 -1.90
N LYS A 196 -10.07 0.65 -3.20
CA LYS A 196 -11.04 0.65 -4.29
C LYS A 196 -11.98 -0.56 -4.23
N GLY A 197 -11.45 -1.74 -3.87
CA GLY A 197 -12.25 -2.95 -3.67
C GLY A 197 -13.26 -2.80 -2.53
N MET A 198 -12.84 -2.30 -1.37
CA MET A 198 -13.75 -2.06 -0.24
C MET A 198 -14.81 -1.00 -0.54
N ASP A 199 -14.44 0.07 -1.25
CA ASP A 199 -15.36 1.13 -1.64
C ASP A 199 -16.46 0.58 -2.55
N GLN A 200 -16.11 -0.27 -3.51
CA GLN A 200 -17.08 -0.90 -4.41
C GLN A 200 -18.04 -1.82 -3.65
N VAL A 201 -17.52 -2.65 -2.75
CA VAL A 201 -18.35 -3.54 -1.91
C VAL A 201 -19.29 -2.73 -1.02
N THR A 202 -18.80 -1.66 -0.40
CA THR A 202 -19.59 -0.80 0.50
C THR A 202 -20.72 -0.12 -0.26
N ARG A 203 -20.43 0.47 -1.43
CA ARG A 203 -21.46 1.07 -2.30
C ARG A 203 -22.51 0.05 -2.74
N ASN A 204 -22.09 -1.15 -3.12
CA ASN A 204 -23.05 -2.20 -3.51
C ASN A 204 -23.97 -2.58 -2.34
N LEU A 205 -23.42 -2.68 -1.13
CA LEU A 205 -24.20 -2.98 0.08
C LEU A 205 -25.16 -1.84 0.42
N GLU A 206 -24.74 -0.59 0.29
CA GLU A 206 -25.58 0.61 0.46
C GLU A 206 -26.75 0.65 -0.53
N VAL A 207 -26.52 0.32 -1.80
CA VAL A 207 -27.57 0.27 -2.82
C VAL A 207 -28.61 -0.81 -2.46
N VAL A 208 -28.16 -2.03 -2.12
CA VAL A 208 -29.07 -3.13 -1.80
C VAL A 208 -29.87 -2.84 -0.51
N THR A 209 -29.22 -2.28 0.52
CA THR A 209 -29.91 -1.89 1.76
C THR A 209 -30.89 -0.73 1.55
N THR A 210 -30.57 0.22 0.66
CA THR A 210 -31.49 1.31 0.30
C THR A 210 -32.70 0.77 -0.44
N LEU A 211 -32.51 -0.15 -1.40
CA LEU A 211 -33.61 -0.81 -2.11
C LEU A 211 -34.53 -1.59 -1.15
N GLN A 212 -33.96 -2.30 -0.18
CA GLN A 212 -34.73 -2.98 0.87
C GLN A 212 -35.60 -2.01 1.67
N LYS A 213 -35.03 -0.89 2.12
CA LYS A 213 -35.79 0.14 2.86
C LYS A 213 -36.93 0.70 2.01
N GLN A 214 -36.67 1.01 0.73
CA GLN A 214 -37.70 1.54 -0.18
C GLN A 214 -38.84 0.55 -0.43
N LEU A 215 -38.55 -0.75 -0.52
CA LEU A 215 -39.57 -1.80 -0.69
C LEU A 215 -40.44 -1.95 0.57
N LEU A 216 -39.83 -1.99 1.75
CA LEU A 216 -40.55 -2.04 3.03
C LEU A 216 -41.44 -0.80 3.24
N ASP A 217 -40.94 0.40 2.90
CA ASP A 217 -41.71 1.64 2.98
C ASP A 217 -42.91 1.64 2.02
N LYS A 218 -42.71 1.17 0.78
CA LYS A 218 -43.78 1.09 -0.23
C LYS A 218 -44.91 0.15 0.21
N ASP A 219 -44.57 -0.93 0.88
CA ASP A 219 -45.54 -1.88 1.42
C ASP A 219 -46.32 -1.34 2.62
N SER A 220 -45.65 -0.59 3.50
CA SER A 220 -46.33 0.07 4.62
C SER A 220 -47.39 1.08 4.15
N ARG A 221 -47.13 1.77 3.02
CA ARG A 221 -48.08 2.71 2.41
C ARG A 221 -49.26 2.02 1.75
N LYS A 222 -49.08 0.84 1.16
CA LYS A 222 -50.18 0.06 0.55
C LYS A 222 -51.15 -0.55 1.57
N LYS A 223 -50.71 -0.71 2.83
CA LYS A 223 -51.54 -1.27 3.91
C LYS A 223 -52.41 -0.23 4.64
N LYS A 224 -52.19 1.08 4.39
CA LYS A 224 -53.03 2.17 4.87
C LYS A 224 -54.08 2.54 3.83
#